data_AF-A0A378N7U6-F1
#
_entry.id   AF-A0A378N7U6-F1
#
_cell.length_a   1.000
_cell.length_b   1.000
_cell.length_c   1.000
_cell.angle_alpha   90.00
_cell.angle_beta   90.00
_cell.angle_gamma   90.00
#
_symmetry.space_group_name_H-M   'P 1'
#
loop_
_entity.id
_entity.type
_entity.pdbx_description
1 polymer ?
#
loop_
_entity_poly.entity_id
_entity_poly.type
_entity_poly.pdbx_seq_one_letter_code
_entity_poly.pdbx_strand_id
1 'polypeptide(L)'
;MARPWDKNAADEAAVKAMRFMLNQMEIRGEVVIGEGEIDEAPMLYIGEKIGLSRLEDEEISIAVDPIDGTRMTAMGQANALSVLAAGGKETFLKAPDMYMEKLVVGQECKGMIDLNLPLEQNLRRVASKKGKLLSQLTIAILAKPRHEKIIADVQKLGVRVIAIPDGDVAAAVQCCLPESELDLLYGIGGAPEGVVAGAAVRALGGDMQARLIPRNQVKGIARKI
;
A
#
# COMPACT_ATOMS: atom_id res chain seq x y z
N MET A 1 -28.43 -6.60 -7.01
CA MET A 1 -27.35 -7.60 -6.82
C MET A 1 -26.09 -7.05 -7.44
N ALA A 2 -24.99 -6.95 -6.67
CA ALA A 2 -23.69 -6.58 -7.23
C ALA A 2 -23.30 -7.61 -8.29
N ARG A 3 -22.82 -7.16 -9.45
CA ARG A 3 -22.27 -8.03 -10.48
C ARG A 3 -20.81 -8.28 -10.08
N PRO A 4 -20.44 -9.44 -9.52
CA PRO A 4 -19.11 -9.65 -8.93
C PRO A 4 -17.97 -9.52 -9.96
N TRP A 5 -18.29 -9.60 -11.25
CA TRP A 5 -17.37 -9.42 -12.38
C TRP A 5 -17.11 -7.95 -12.77
N ASP A 6 -17.84 -7.01 -12.16
CA ASP A 6 -17.69 -5.58 -12.40
C ASP A 6 -16.91 -4.95 -11.25
N LYS A 7 -15.70 -4.50 -11.55
CA LYS A 7 -14.79 -3.91 -10.57
C LYS A 7 -15.41 -2.71 -9.86
N ASN A 8 -16.20 -1.88 -10.54
CA ASN A 8 -16.79 -0.67 -9.96
C ASN A 8 -17.95 -1.05 -9.04
N ALA A 9 -18.74 -2.06 -9.41
CA ALA A 9 -19.82 -2.56 -8.57
C ALA A 9 -19.32 -3.27 -7.30
N ALA A 10 -18.20 -3.99 -7.42
CA ALA A 10 -17.52 -4.60 -6.26
C ALA A 10 -17.01 -3.52 -5.29
N ASP A 11 -16.34 -2.51 -5.84
CA ASP A 11 -15.79 -1.38 -5.10
C ASP A 11 -16.89 -0.58 -4.38
N GLU A 12 -17.95 -0.19 -5.10
CA GLU A 12 -19.09 0.52 -4.52
C GLU A 12 -19.74 -0.26 -3.37
N ALA A 13 -19.83 -1.59 -3.49
CA ALA A 13 -20.37 -2.44 -2.44
C ALA A 13 -19.46 -2.45 -1.19
N ALA A 14 -18.14 -2.51 -1.37
CA ALA A 14 -17.17 -2.48 -0.28
C ALA A 14 -17.15 -1.11 0.42
N VAL A 15 -17.13 -0.01 -0.33
CA VAL A 15 -17.24 1.37 0.19
C VAL A 15 -18.47 1.50 1.08
N LYS A 16 -19.64 1.08 0.58
CA LYS A 16 -20.90 1.16 1.33
C LYS A 16 -20.87 0.33 2.61
N ALA A 17 -20.36 -0.90 2.54
CA ALA A 17 -20.29 -1.79 3.69
C ALA A 17 -19.33 -1.25 4.76
N MET A 18 -18.13 -0.84 4.35
CA MET A 18 -17.12 -0.28 5.24
C MET A 18 -17.61 1.00 5.92
N ARG A 19 -18.16 1.94 5.14
CA ARG A 19 -18.73 3.19 5.67
C ARG A 19 -19.86 2.94 6.65
N PHE A 20 -20.74 1.98 6.36
CA PHE A 20 -21.83 1.62 7.27
C PHE A 20 -21.29 1.15 8.62
N MET A 21 -20.32 0.22 8.60
CA MET A 21 -19.70 -0.32 9.82
C MET A 21 -18.96 0.74 10.62
N LEU A 22 -18.16 1.59 9.95
CA LEU A 22 -17.43 2.69 10.59
C LEU A 22 -18.37 3.65 11.32
N ASN A 23 -19.55 3.93 10.76
CA ASN A 23 -20.54 4.80 11.39
C ASN A 23 -21.27 4.18 12.59
N GLN A 24 -21.05 2.89 12.89
CA GLN A 24 -21.55 2.27 14.12
C GLN A 24 -20.54 2.31 15.27
N MET A 25 -19.31 2.77 15.03
CA MET A 25 -18.24 2.78 16.03
C MET A 25 -18.31 4.02 16.93
N GLU A 26 -17.96 3.85 18.22
CA GLU A 26 -17.84 4.92 19.23
C GLU A 26 -16.53 5.70 19.06
N ILE A 27 -16.43 6.44 17.95
CA ILE A 27 -15.26 7.22 17.54
C ILE A 27 -15.69 8.57 16.97
N ARG A 28 -14.81 9.56 17.06
CA ARG A 28 -14.81 10.76 16.21
C ARG A 28 -13.76 10.59 15.12
N GLY A 29 -14.10 9.84 14.08
CA GLY A 29 -13.19 9.53 12.99
C GLY A 29 -13.16 10.62 11.91
N GLU A 30 -11.99 10.85 11.33
CA GLU A 30 -11.80 11.59 10.08
C GLU A 30 -11.08 10.72 9.06
N VAL A 31 -11.66 10.57 7.87
CA VAL A 31 -11.01 9.91 6.74
C VAL A 31 -9.91 10.82 6.21
N VAL A 32 -8.65 10.40 6.32
CA VAL A 32 -7.48 11.16 5.85
C VAL A 32 -6.85 10.57 4.59
N ILE A 33 -7.15 9.30 4.32
CA ILE A 33 -6.90 8.60 3.05
C ILE A 33 -8.18 7.81 2.75
N GLY A 34 -8.72 7.94 1.55
CA GLY A 34 -9.92 7.24 1.13
C GLY A 34 -10.12 7.28 -0.38
N GLU A 35 -11.37 7.22 -0.83
CA GLU A 35 -11.73 7.02 -2.25
C GLU A 35 -11.39 8.21 -3.16
N GLY A 36 -11.13 9.38 -2.58
CA GLY A 36 -10.76 10.59 -3.31
C GLY A 36 -11.17 11.87 -2.58
N GLU A 37 -11.09 12.99 -3.30
CA GLU A 37 -11.60 14.27 -2.83
C GLU A 37 -13.13 14.29 -2.82
N ILE A 38 -13.73 15.20 -2.05
CA ILE A 38 -15.21 15.30 -1.91
C ILE A 38 -15.94 15.47 -3.24
N ASP A 39 -15.32 16.14 -4.21
CA ASP A 39 -15.89 16.36 -5.55
C ASP A 39 -15.79 15.11 -6.46
N GLU A 40 -14.94 14.15 -6.10
CA GLU A 40 -14.65 12.94 -6.88
C GLU A 40 -15.26 11.67 -6.26
N ALA A 41 -15.48 11.65 -4.95
CA ALA A 41 -15.96 10.50 -4.20
C ALA A 41 -17.17 10.83 -3.32
N PRO A 42 -18.32 10.12 -3.48
CA PRO A 42 -19.54 10.40 -2.70
C PRO A 42 -19.50 9.85 -1.26
N MET A 43 -18.56 8.96 -0.95
CA MET A 43 -18.42 8.24 0.32
C MET A 43 -16.95 7.96 0.57
N LEU A 44 -16.54 7.93 1.82
CA LEU A 44 -15.15 7.75 2.27
C LEU A 44 -14.20 8.73 1.59
N TYR A 45 -14.65 9.97 1.36
CA TYR A 45 -13.83 11.03 0.80
C TYR A 45 -12.89 11.63 1.86
N ILE A 46 -11.80 12.25 1.42
CA ILE A 46 -10.84 12.90 2.31
C ILE A 46 -11.52 14.03 3.08
N GLY A 47 -11.48 13.95 4.41
CA GLY A 47 -12.13 14.86 5.35
C GLY A 47 -13.51 14.40 5.82
N GLU A 48 -14.05 13.28 5.32
CA GLU A 48 -15.33 12.77 5.81
C GLU A 48 -15.25 12.44 7.30
N LYS A 49 -16.26 12.88 8.06
CA LYS A 49 -16.43 12.54 9.47
C LYS A 49 -17.25 11.25 9.60
N ILE A 50 -16.73 10.30 10.36
CA ILE A 50 -17.31 8.96 10.53
C ILE A 50 -17.33 8.52 11.99
N GLY A 51 -18.27 7.65 12.32
CA GLY A 51 -18.52 7.17 13.68
C GLY A 51 -19.67 7.88 14.36
N LEU A 52 -20.11 7.35 15.50
CA LEU A 52 -21.20 7.90 16.31
C LEU A 52 -20.90 9.32 16.81
N SER A 53 -19.61 9.68 16.89
CA SER A 53 -19.13 11.03 17.09
C SER A 53 -19.66 11.74 18.34
N ARG A 54 -19.76 11.03 19.46
CA ARG A 54 -20.14 11.63 20.75
C ARG A 54 -19.00 12.51 21.29
N LEU A 55 -19.30 13.40 22.25
CA LEU A 55 -18.31 14.36 22.80
C LEU A 55 -17.23 13.68 23.65
N GLU A 56 -17.50 12.48 24.15
CA GLU A 56 -16.60 11.64 24.93
C GLU A 56 -15.74 10.70 24.08
N ASP A 57 -16.13 10.45 22.83
CA ASP A 57 -15.44 9.50 21.94
C ASP A 57 -14.03 9.99 21.56
N GLU A 58 -13.12 9.07 21.22
CA GLU A 58 -11.75 9.42 20.83
C GLU A 58 -11.67 10.03 19.42
N GLU A 59 -10.85 11.08 19.23
CA GLU A 59 -10.56 11.61 17.89
C GLU A 59 -9.49 10.77 17.20
N ILE A 60 -9.86 10.15 16.08
CA ILE A 60 -8.95 9.29 15.33
C ILE A 60 -8.88 9.69 13.86
N SER A 61 -7.71 9.48 13.26
CA SER A 61 -7.54 9.54 11.81
C SER A 61 -7.68 8.13 11.23
N ILE A 62 -8.32 8.02 10.08
CA ILE A 62 -8.61 6.75 9.41
C ILE A 62 -8.11 6.82 7.97
N ALA A 63 -7.34 5.82 7.58
CA ALA A 63 -6.95 5.56 6.20
C ALA A 63 -7.65 4.28 5.74
N VAL A 64 -8.40 4.37 4.64
CA VAL A 64 -9.15 3.24 4.09
C VAL A 64 -8.75 2.94 2.66
N ASP A 65 -8.78 1.66 2.34
CA ASP A 65 -8.78 1.13 0.97
C ASP A 65 -9.81 -0.02 0.95
N PRO A 66 -11.08 0.28 0.61
CA PRO A 66 -12.17 -0.70 0.63
C PRO A 66 -11.84 -1.95 -0.17
N ILE A 67 -11.16 -1.82 -1.32
CA ILE A 67 -10.62 -2.94 -2.10
C ILE A 67 -9.26 -2.55 -2.74
N ASP A 68 -8.16 -2.97 -2.10
CA ASP A 68 -6.86 -3.04 -2.78
C ASP A 68 -6.93 -4.16 -3.82
N GLY A 69 -7.10 -3.76 -5.09
CA GLY A 69 -7.20 -4.67 -6.21
C GLY A 69 -8.62 -4.97 -6.70
N THR A 70 -9.43 -3.94 -6.93
CA THR A 70 -10.78 -4.07 -7.55
C THR A 70 -10.81 -4.94 -8.81
N ARG A 71 -9.77 -4.86 -9.66
CA ARG A 71 -9.60 -5.73 -10.84
C ARG A 71 -9.42 -7.20 -10.45
N MET A 72 -8.63 -7.47 -9.40
CA MET A 72 -8.38 -8.82 -8.91
C MET A 72 -9.67 -9.44 -8.35
N THR A 73 -10.45 -8.67 -7.58
CA THR A 73 -11.78 -9.06 -7.12
C THR A 73 -12.70 -9.41 -8.29
N ALA A 74 -12.78 -8.53 -9.30
CA ALA A 74 -13.63 -8.74 -10.47
C ALA A 74 -13.26 -9.99 -11.29
N MET A 75 -11.98 -10.38 -11.27
CA MET A 75 -11.47 -11.52 -12.01
C MET A 75 -11.33 -12.79 -11.15
N GLY A 76 -11.70 -12.76 -9.87
CA GLY A 76 -11.50 -13.89 -8.95
C GLY A 76 -10.03 -14.25 -8.73
N GLN A 77 -9.13 -13.26 -8.83
CA GLN A 77 -7.70 -13.45 -8.62
C GLN A 77 -7.35 -13.34 -7.13
N ALA A 78 -6.27 -14.00 -6.73
CA ALA A 78 -5.77 -13.95 -5.37
C ALA A 78 -5.28 -12.54 -4.98
N ASN A 79 -5.14 -12.31 -3.67
CA ASN A 79 -4.51 -11.14 -3.06
C ASN A 79 -5.24 -9.80 -3.24
N ALA A 80 -6.54 -9.81 -3.56
CA ALA A 80 -7.40 -8.66 -3.29
C ALA A 80 -7.67 -8.57 -1.78
N LEU A 81 -7.59 -7.37 -1.19
CA LEU A 81 -7.78 -7.14 0.24
C LEU A 81 -8.73 -5.97 0.49
N SER A 82 -9.43 -5.98 1.61
CA SER A 82 -10.04 -4.78 2.18
C SER A 82 -9.17 -4.30 3.33
N VAL A 83 -8.78 -3.03 3.33
CA VAL A 83 -7.78 -2.51 4.26
C VAL A 83 -8.28 -1.26 4.98
N LEU A 84 -8.00 -1.20 6.27
CA LEU A 84 -8.23 -0.03 7.10
C LEU A 84 -7.07 0.11 8.09
N ALA A 85 -6.60 1.35 8.26
CA ALA A 85 -5.68 1.74 9.31
C ALA A 85 -6.27 2.88 10.13
N ALA A 86 -6.16 2.78 11.45
CA ALA A 86 -6.59 3.81 12.39
C ALA A 86 -5.44 4.18 13.31
N GLY A 87 -5.37 5.46 13.68
CA GLY A 87 -4.41 5.98 14.64
C GLY A 87 -4.94 7.26 15.26
N GLY A 88 -4.22 7.77 16.26
CA GLY A 88 -4.56 9.07 16.86
C GLY A 88 -4.63 10.16 15.79
N LYS A 89 -5.39 11.22 16.10
CA LYS A 89 -5.52 12.40 15.22
C LYS A 89 -4.17 12.86 14.66
N GLU A 90 -4.13 13.13 13.35
CA GLU A 90 -2.95 13.63 12.62
C GLU A 90 -1.74 12.68 12.57
N THR A 91 -1.93 11.39 12.89
CA THR A 91 -0.83 10.40 12.85
C THR A 91 -0.43 9.99 11.44
N PHE A 92 -1.32 10.11 10.46
CA PHE A 92 -1.07 9.71 9.07
C PHE A 92 -0.60 10.87 8.21
N LEU A 93 0.31 10.58 7.29
CA LEU A 93 0.63 11.47 6.18
C LEU A 93 -0.64 11.64 5.32
N LYS A 94 -1.12 12.89 5.19
CA LYS A 94 -2.18 13.25 4.23
C LYS A 94 -1.59 13.25 2.82
N ALA A 95 -1.50 12.07 2.23
CA ALA A 95 -0.90 11.90 0.92
C ALA A 95 -1.86 12.42 -0.18
N PRO A 96 -1.41 13.33 -1.05
CA PRO A 96 -2.18 13.72 -2.24
C PRO A 96 -2.22 12.56 -3.25
N ASP A 97 -3.05 12.69 -4.31
CA ASP A 97 -3.06 11.76 -5.46
C ASP A 97 -1.73 11.81 -6.24
N MET A 98 -0.74 11.12 -5.70
CA MET A 98 0.62 11.01 -6.19
C MET A 98 1.06 9.55 -6.18
N TYR A 99 2.19 9.29 -6.83
CA TYR A 99 2.89 8.02 -6.67
C TYR A 99 3.86 8.10 -5.48
N MET A 100 4.30 6.95 -5.02
CA MET A 100 5.27 6.80 -3.94
C MET A 100 6.22 5.66 -4.29
N GLU A 101 7.53 5.94 -4.29
CA GLU A 101 8.56 4.90 -4.23
C GLU A 101 8.56 4.32 -2.81
N LYS A 102 8.55 3.00 -2.70
CA LYS A 102 8.43 2.24 -1.46
C LYS A 102 9.55 1.20 -1.42
N LEU A 103 10.19 1.08 -0.27
CA LEU A 103 11.09 -0.02 0.07
C LEU A 103 10.71 -0.53 1.45
N VAL A 104 10.36 -1.81 1.55
CA VAL A 104 9.85 -2.44 2.77
C VAL A 104 10.66 -3.68 3.09
N VAL A 105 10.92 -3.89 4.39
CA VAL A 105 11.50 -5.10 4.96
C VAL A 105 10.80 -5.49 6.26
N GLY A 106 10.85 -6.77 6.62
CA GLY A 106 10.37 -7.26 7.91
C GLY A 106 11.23 -6.85 9.11
N GLN A 107 10.74 -7.16 10.31
CA GLN A 107 11.33 -6.74 11.59
C GLN A 107 12.82 -7.08 11.73
N GLU A 108 13.25 -8.26 11.25
CA GLU A 108 14.65 -8.72 11.34
C GLU A 108 15.66 -7.82 10.61
N CYS A 109 15.19 -7.05 9.63
CA CYS A 109 16.00 -6.13 8.81
C CYS A 109 15.69 -4.66 9.08
N LYS A 110 14.98 -4.35 10.17
CA LYS A 110 14.67 -2.98 10.55
C LYS A 110 15.93 -2.13 10.70
N GLY A 111 15.93 -0.94 10.09
CA GLY A 111 17.06 -0.01 10.05
C GLY A 111 18.14 -0.36 9.02
N MET A 112 17.96 -1.43 8.22
CA MET A 112 18.96 -1.84 7.22
C MET A 112 18.78 -1.21 5.85
N ILE A 113 17.62 -0.65 5.55
CA ILE A 113 17.28 -0.09 4.24
C ILE A 113 17.55 1.42 4.17
N ASP A 114 17.83 1.91 2.96
CA ASP A 114 18.03 3.34 2.65
C ASP A 114 17.70 3.62 1.17
N LEU A 115 16.63 4.39 0.91
CA LEU A 115 16.20 4.80 -0.43
C LEU A 115 17.16 5.78 -1.13
N ASN A 116 18.18 6.28 -0.46
CA ASN A 116 19.23 7.08 -1.09
C ASN A 116 20.36 6.20 -1.65
N LEU A 117 20.39 4.91 -1.32
CA LEU A 117 21.33 3.96 -1.88
C LEU A 117 20.75 3.25 -3.11
N PRO A 118 21.60 2.81 -4.06
CA PRO A 118 21.16 1.92 -5.13
C PRO A 118 20.46 0.67 -4.57
N LEU A 119 19.42 0.18 -5.26
CA LEU A 119 18.66 -1.00 -4.83
C LEU A 119 19.56 -2.22 -4.61
N GLU A 120 20.59 -2.41 -5.45
CA GLU A 120 21.59 -3.47 -5.28
C GLU A 120 22.25 -3.43 -3.90
N GLN A 121 22.60 -2.25 -3.39
CA GLN A 121 23.23 -2.12 -2.08
C GLN A 121 22.25 -2.49 -0.96
N ASN A 122 20.98 -2.07 -1.08
CA ASN A 122 19.93 -2.50 -0.15
C ASN A 122 19.77 -4.02 -0.14
N LEU A 123 19.71 -4.65 -1.31
CA LEU A 123 19.63 -6.11 -1.44
C LEU A 123 20.80 -6.82 -0.75
N ARG A 124 22.04 -6.33 -0.96
CA ARG A 124 23.23 -6.89 -0.31
C ARG A 124 23.22 -6.71 1.21
N ARG A 125 22.75 -5.56 1.70
CA ARG A 125 22.62 -5.28 3.14
C ARG A 125 21.59 -6.20 3.81
N VAL A 126 20.43 -6.38 3.17
CA VAL A 126 19.38 -7.30 3.64
C VAL A 126 19.87 -8.75 3.59
N ALA A 127 20.47 -9.19 2.47
CA ALA A 127 21.06 -10.52 2.34
C ALA A 127 22.06 -10.83 3.47
N SER A 128 22.98 -9.90 3.74
CA SER A 128 23.97 -10.02 4.81
C SER A 128 23.32 -10.14 6.18
N LYS A 129 22.33 -9.28 6.49
CA LYS A 129 21.61 -9.32 7.77
C LYS A 129 20.87 -10.64 7.98
N LYS A 130 20.29 -11.21 6.92
CA LYS A 130 19.55 -12.49 6.95
C LYS A 130 20.45 -13.72 6.82
N GLY A 131 21.75 -13.56 6.60
CA GLY A 131 22.66 -14.67 6.31
C GLY A 131 22.31 -15.43 5.02
N LYS A 132 21.69 -14.75 4.05
CA LYS A 132 21.26 -15.32 2.76
C LYS A 132 22.21 -14.91 1.63
N LEU A 133 22.35 -15.77 0.63
CA LEU A 133 22.89 -15.36 -0.67
C LEU A 133 21.87 -14.49 -1.41
N LEU A 134 22.32 -13.63 -2.33
CA LEU A 134 21.39 -12.88 -3.20
C LEU A 134 20.42 -13.80 -3.95
N SER A 135 20.88 -14.98 -4.37
CA SER A 135 20.04 -15.98 -5.04
C SER A 135 18.95 -16.61 -4.17
N GLN A 136 19.03 -16.43 -2.86
CA GLN A 136 18.04 -16.91 -1.89
C GLN A 136 17.08 -15.79 -1.46
N LEU A 137 17.35 -14.53 -1.86
CA LEU A 137 16.42 -13.43 -1.61
C LEU A 137 15.25 -13.49 -2.57
N THR A 138 14.08 -13.13 -2.06
CA THR A 138 12.85 -12.90 -2.81
C THR A 138 12.38 -11.46 -2.63
N ILE A 139 12.12 -10.76 -3.72
CA ILE A 139 11.58 -9.40 -3.70
C ILE A 139 10.29 -9.32 -4.52
N ALA A 140 9.26 -8.72 -3.94
CA ALA A 140 8.04 -8.36 -4.65
C ALA A 140 8.22 -7.02 -5.38
N ILE A 141 7.80 -6.94 -6.64
CA ILE A 141 7.79 -5.72 -7.44
C ILE A 141 6.52 -5.71 -8.31
N LEU A 142 5.83 -4.56 -8.40
CA LEU A 142 4.69 -4.43 -9.30
C LEU A 142 5.11 -4.62 -10.78
N ALA A 143 4.43 -5.49 -11.51
CA ALA A 143 4.62 -5.76 -12.93
C ALA A 143 4.02 -4.63 -13.78
N LYS A 144 4.71 -3.48 -13.82
CA LYS A 144 4.32 -2.29 -14.60
C LYS A 144 5.48 -1.87 -15.51
N PRO A 145 5.23 -1.19 -16.64
CA PRO A 145 6.29 -0.76 -17.56
C PRO A 145 7.42 0.03 -16.88
N ARG A 146 7.07 0.89 -15.91
CA ARG A 146 8.02 1.66 -15.09
C ARG A 146 8.98 0.81 -14.24
N HIS A 147 8.72 -0.49 -14.07
CA HIS A 147 9.55 -1.40 -13.29
C HIS A 147 10.28 -2.45 -14.14
N GLU A 148 10.08 -2.51 -15.46
CA GLU A 148 10.71 -3.54 -16.30
C GLU A 148 12.23 -3.53 -16.18
N LYS A 149 12.83 -2.34 -16.22
CA LYS A 149 14.28 -2.18 -16.05
C LYS A 149 14.76 -2.67 -14.68
N ILE A 150 14.10 -2.26 -13.61
CA ILE A 150 14.55 -2.63 -12.26
C ILE A 150 14.35 -4.13 -12.00
N ILE A 151 13.26 -4.73 -12.49
CA ILE A 151 13.04 -6.18 -12.44
C ILE A 151 14.18 -6.91 -13.13
N ALA A 152 14.54 -6.51 -14.36
CA ALA A 152 15.63 -7.13 -15.11
C ALA A 152 16.98 -6.97 -14.39
N ASP A 153 17.26 -5.80 -13.81
CA ASP A 153 18.51 -5.55 -13.08
C ASP A 153 18.60 -6.40 -11.81
N VAL A 154 17.50 -6.53 -11.07
CA VAL A 154 17.43 -7.39 -9.88
C VAL A 154 17.59 -8.87 -10.23
N GLN A 155 16.96 -9.33 -11.32
CA GLN A 155 17.12 -10.71 -11.81
C GLN A 155 18.56 -11.01 -12.23
N LYS A 156 19.26 -10.07 -12.87
CA LYS A 156 20.69 -10.22 -13.22
C LYS A 156 21.60 -10.38 -12.00
N LEU A 157 21.21 -9.84 -10.84
CA LEU A 157 21.92 -10.04 -9.57
C LEU A 157 21.65 -11.44 -8.96
N GLY A 158 20.76 -12.22 -9.57
CA GLY A 158 20.37 -13.56 -9.13
C GLY A 158 19.20 -13.58 -8.14
N VAL A 159 18.67 -12.42 -7.73
CA VAL A 159 17.56 -12.34 -6.77
C VAL A 159 16.25 -12.82 -7.41
N ARG A 160 15.45 -13.58 -6.67
CA ARG A 160 14.12 -14.03 -7.13
C ARG A 160 13.15 -12.85 -7.10
N VAL A 161 12.50 -12.55 -8.23
CA VAL A 161 11.50 -11.48 -8.30
C VAL A 161 10.11 -12.09 -8.41
N ILE A 162 9.22 -11.73 -7.48
CA ILE A 162 7.78 -11.98 -7.59
C ILE A 162 7.14 -10.74 -8.20
N ALA A 163 6.87 -10.81 -9.50
CA ALA A 163 6.23 -9.73 -10.25
C ALA A 163 4.71 -9.78 -10.05
N ILE A 164 4.17 -8.86 -9.24
CA ILE A 164 2.74 -8.82 -8.89
C ILE A 164 1.97 -7.83 -9.78
N PRO A 165 0.77 -8.16 -10.29
CA PRO A 165 0.09 -7.28 -11.23
C PRO A 165 -0.45 -6.00 -10.55
N ASP A 166 -0.97 -6.12 -9.34
CA ASP A 166 -1.58 -5.09 -8.48
C ASP A 166 -1.39 -5.52 -7.00
N GLY A 167 -1.77 -4.68 -6.03
CA GLY A 167 -1.80 -5.06 -4.61
C GLY A 167 -0.47 -4.92 -3.87
N ASP A 168 0.12 -3.72 -3.83
CA ASP A 168 1.39 -3.52 -3.11
C ASP A 168 1.23 -3.40 -1.58
N VAL A 169 0.00 -3.20 -1.07
CA VAL A 169 -0.29 -3.27 0.38
C VAL A 169 -0.17 -4.71 0.86
N ALA A 170 -0.79 -5.66 0.15
CA ALA A 170 -0.71 -7.09 0.45
C ALA A 170 0.75 -7.56 0.53
N ALA A 171 1.58 -7.15 -0.44
CA ALA A 171 2.98 -7.53 -0.48
C ALA A 171 3.82 -6.88 0.63
N ALA A 172 3.51 -5.63 1.02
CA ALA A 172 4.17 -4.98 2.16
C ALA A 172 3.88 -5.70 3.47
N VAL A 173 2.62 -6.12 3.68
CA VAL A 173 2.20 -6.92 4.83
C VAL A 173 2.90 -8.28 4.82
N GLN A 174 2.86 -9.00 3.70
CA GLN A 174 3.54 -10.29 3.55
C GLN A 174 5.04 -10.20 3.84
N CYS A 175 5.71 -9.11 3.47
CA CYS A 175 7.13 -8.90 3.78
C CYS A 175 7.43 -8.86 5.29
N CYS A 176 6.42 -8.59 6.12
CA CYS A 176 6.55 -8.50 7.57
C CYS A 176 6.05 -9.74 8.32
N LEU A 177 5.47 -10.72 7.63
CA LEU A 177 4.95 -11.95 8.24
C LEU A 177 6.06 -13.01 8.34
N PRO A 178 6.26 -13.67 9.50
CA PRO A 178 7.34 -14.65 9.71
C PRO A 178 7.33 -15.85 8.74
N GLU A 179 6.15 -16.28 8.31
CA GLU A 179 5.94 -17.43 7.42
C GLU A 179 6.09 -17.09 5.93
N SER A 180 6.25 -15.81 5.60
CA SER A 180 6.35 -15.36 4.21
C SER A 180 7.74 -15.62 3.62
N GLU A 181 7.77 -16.02 2.35
CA GLU A 181 9.03 -16.13 1.60
C GLU A 181 9.51 -14.79 1.03
N LEU A 182 8.74 -13.70 1.18
CA LEU A 182 9.10 -12.36 0.72
C LEU A 182 10.07 -11.69 1.68
N ASP A 183 11.28 -11.40 1.20
CA ASP A 183 12.30 -10.72 1.97
C ASP A 183 12.21 -9.19 1.86
N LEU A 184 11.75 -8.68 0.71
CA LEU A 184 11.58 -7.25 0.44
C LEU A 184 10.34 -6.99 -0.43
N LEU A 185 9.80 -5.77 -0.34
CA LEU A 185 9.00 -5.14 -1.39
C LEU A 185 9.77 -3.92 -1.91
N TYR A 186 9.85 -3.75 -3.23
CA TYR A 186 10.32 -2.51 -3.84
C TYR A 186 9.42 -2.10 -5.01
N GLY A 187 9.17 -0.80 -5.13
CA GLY A 187 8.62 -0.23 -6.35
C GLY A 187 7.90 1.09 -6.14
N ILE A 188 7.31 1.56 -7.23
CA ILE A 188 6.53 2.79 -7.30
C ILE A 188 5.05 2.42 -7.43
N GLY A 189 4.27 2.73 -6.41
CA GLY A 189 2.82 2.52 -6.33
C GLY A 189 2.08 3.80 -5.93
N GLY A 190 0.78 3.72 -5.68
CA GLY A 190 0.03 4.89 -5.21
C GLY A 190 0.48 5.30 -3.80
N ALA A 191 0.48 6.61 -3.55
CA ALA A 191 0.83 7.18 -2.25
C ALA A 191 -0.20 6.83 -1.15
N PRO A 192 -1.53 6.86 -1.40
CA PRO A 192 -2.54 6.36 -0.45
C PRO A 192 -2.24 4.98 0.11
N GLU A 193 -2.01 4.01 -0.77
CA GLU A 193 -1.67 2.62 -0.44
C GLU A 193 -0.35 2.54 0.34
N GLY A 194 0.59 3.45 0.06
CA GLY A 194 1.84 3.58 0.81
C GLY A 194 1.63 4.00 2.27
N VAL A 195 0.67 4.87 2.55
CA VAL A 195 0.33 5.30 3.92
C VAL A 195 -0.28 4.14 4.70
N VAL A 196 -1.24 3.43 4.08
CA VAL A 196 -1.89 2.26 4.69
C VAL A 196 -0.89 1.12 4.92
N ALA A 197 -0.04 0.83 3.93
CA ALA A 197 1.05 -0.13 4.06
C ALA A 197 2.02 0.26 5.18
N GLY A 198 2.41 1.54 5.28
CA GLY A 198 3.28 2.04 6.34
C GLY A 198 2.70 1.83 7.75
N ALA A 199 1.38 2.01 7.90
CA ALA A 199 0.68 1.72 9.14
C ALA A 199 0.77 0.23 9.51
N ALA A 200 0.51 -0.66 8.55
CA ALA A 200 0.59 -2.10 8.76
C ALA A 200 2.03 -2.57 9.05
N VAL A 201 3.01 -2.11 8.28
CA VAL A 201 4.44 -2.40 8.48
C VAL A 201 4.89 -1.96 9.87
N ARG A 202 4.49 -0.76 10.31
CA ARG A 202 4.79 -0.26 11.66
C ARG A 202 4.20 -1.16 12.74
N ALA A 203 2.94 -1.57 12.60
CA ALA A 203 2.26 -2.45 13.55
C ALA A 203 2.91 -3.85 13.62
N LEU A 204 3.40 -4.36 12.50
CA LEU A 204 4.13 -5.63 12.40
C LEU A 204 5.61 -5.51 12.77
N GLY A 205 6.07 -4.33 13.18
CA GLY A 205 7.45 -4.10 13.62
C GLY A 205 8.50 -4.05 12.50
N GLY A 206 8.08 -4.04 11.24
CA GLY A 206 8.97 -3.92 10.07
C GLY A 206 9.56 -2.51 9.91
N ASP A 207 10.14 -2.29 8.73
CA ASP A 207 10.70 -1.01 8.31
C ASP A 207 10.28 -0.68 6.87
N MET A 208 9.90 0.56 6.66
CA MET A 208 9.48 1.09 5.38
C MET A 208 10.07 2.47 5.18
N GLN A 209 10.76 2.66 4.07
CA GLN A 209 11.09 3.97 3.56
C GLN A 209 10.26 4.28 2.33
N ALA A 210 9.92 5.55 2.18
CA ALA A 210 9.13 6.02 1.06
C ALA A 210 9.49 7.43 0.60
N ARG A 211 9.25 7.72 -0.68
CA ARG A 211 9.42 9.06 -1.28
C ARG A 211 8.26 9.35 -2.23
N LEU A 212 7.62 10.51 -2.07
CA LEU A 212 6.55 10.96 -2.98
C LEU A 212 7.12 11.27 -4.37
N ILE A 213 6.38 10.86 -5.41
CA ILE A 213 6.73 11.08 -6.81
C ILE A 213 5.52 11.69 -7.54
N PRO A 214 5.70 12.85 -8.19
CA PRO A 214 4.66 13.46 -9.01
C PRO A 214 4.15 12.53 -10.13
N ARG A 215 2.84 12.54 -10.35
CA ARG A 215 2.17 11.70 -11.36
C ARG A 215 2.74 11.85 -12.77
N ASN A 216 3.13 13.06 -13.16
CA ASN A 216 3.74 13.34 -14.47
C ASN A 216 5.13 12.70 -14.64
N GLN A 217 5.88 12.48 -13.56
CA GLN A 217 7.17 11.77 -13.62
C GLN A 217 6.97 10.25 -13.80
N VAL A 218 5.86 9.71 -13.31
CA VAL A 218 5.57 8.26 -13.38
C VAL A 218 4.79 7.86 -14.64
N LYS A 219 3.78 8.64 -15.03
CA LYS A 219 2.93 8.36 -16.21
C LYS A 219 3.32 9.16 -17.46
N GLY A 220 4.29 10.07 -17.36
CA GLY A 220 4.53 11.10 -18.38
C GLY A 220 3.48 12.21 -18.35
N ILE A 221 3.69 13.25 -19.17
CA ILE A 221 2.66 14.27 -19.40
C ILE A 221 1.57 13.63 -20.27
N ALA A 222 0.38 13.44 -19.71
CA ALA A 222 -0.79 13.13 -20.52
C ALA A 222 -1.00 14.31 -21.48
N ARG A 223 -0.69 14.14 -22.77
CA ARG A 223 -1.19 15.05 -23.79
C ARG A 223 -2.71 14.91 -23.77
N LYS A 224 -3.40 15.88 -23.17
CA LYS A 224 -4.81 16.11 -23.48
C LYS A 224 -4.86 16.37 -24.99
N ILE A 225 -5.37 15.40 -25.75
CA ILE A 225 -5.87 15.61 -27.10
C ILE A 225 -7.29 16.11 -26.93
#